data_AF-A0A4Y2NWL0-F1
#
_entry.id   AF-A0A4Y2NWL0-F1
#
_cell.length_a   1.000
_cell.length_b   1.000
_cell.length_c   1.000
_cell.angle_alpha   90.00
_cell.angle_beta   90.00
_cell.angle_gamma   90.00
#
_symmetry.space_group_name_H-M   'P 1'
#
loop_
_entity.id
_entity.type
_entity.pdbx_description
1 polymer ?
#
loop_
_entity_poly.entity_id
_entity_poly.type
_entity_poly.pdbx_seq_one_letter_code
_entity_poly.pdbx_strand_id
1 'polypeptide(L)'
;MPINTCPKSEQNELHFLSYIKRKLQFIGSANKTVILQIDEMHIKPYFDYKGGSISGLCFNSENAATSVMTFMISSILSSYKDVVHILPISKITADALHTLIKQIVVGFESIGFEVICVITDNNSINHKAMSRFVSPSHSYSIVYSHPVDDKRPLFFKD
;
A
#
# COMPACT_ATOMS: atom_id res chain seq x y z
N MET A 1 -2.59 7.66 24.70
CA MET A 1 -1.14 7.63 24.42
C MET A 1 -0.93 8.05 22.97
N PRO A 2 0.07 8.90 22.65
CA PRO A 2 0.37 9.21 21.26
C PRO A 2 0.70 7.92 20.50
N ILE A 3 0.17 7.81 19.28
CA ILE A 3 0.43 6.67 18.40
C ILE A 3 1.89 6.83 17.91
N ASN A 4 2.82 6.16 18.59
CA ASN A 4 4.21 6.07 18.11
C ASN A 4 4.28 4.98 17.03
N THR A 5 3.75 5.28 15.85
CA THR A 5 3.88 4.43 14.66
C THR A 5 4.86 5.09 13.71
N CYS A 6 6.04 4.50 13.56
CA CYS A 6 7.04 4.94 12.61
C CYS A 6 6.89 4.14 11.32
N PRO A 7 6.88 4.76 10.12
CA PRO A 7 6.90 4.02 8.85
C PRO A 7 7.99 2.95 8.79
N LYS A 8 9.16 3.22 9.38
CA LYS A 8 10.28 2.26 9.48
C LYS A 8 9.89 0.99 10.23
N SER A 9 9.09 1.08 11.28
CA SER A 9 8.64 -0.11 12.02
C SER A 9 7.71 -0.99 11.20
N GLU A 10 6.88 -0.41 10.34
CA GLU A 10 5.95 -1.19 9.51
C GLU A 10 6.61 -1.91 8.33
N GLN A 11 7.90 -1.67 8.08
CA GLN A 11 8.70 -2.45 7.14
C GLN A 11 9.04 -3.84 7.70
N ASN A 12 8.85 -4.06 9.00
CA ASN A 12 8.94 -5.38 9.61
C ASN A 12 7.57 -6.06 9.56
N GLU A 13 7.54 -7.33 9.12
CA GLU A 13 6.31 -8.11 8.99
C GLU A 13 5.48 -8.18 10.28
N LEU A 14 6.12 -8.26 11.46
CA LEU A 14 5.43 -8.31 12.76
C LEU A 14 4.63 -7.04 13.06
N HIS A 15 5.04 -5.92 12.46
CA HIS A 15 4.44 -4.60 12.68
C HIS A 15 3.72 -4.07 11.45
N PHE A 16 3.61 -4.86 10.38
CA PHE A 16 2.94 -4.46 9.16
C PHE A 16 1.49 -4.03 9.43
N LEU A 17 1.13 -2.84 8.92
CA LEU A 17 -0.18 -2.19 9.10
C LEU A 17 -0.57 -1.90 10.55
N SER A 18 0.39 -1.80 11.48
CA SER A 18 0.12 -1.53 12.90
C SER A 18 -0.62 -0.23 13.13
N TYR A 19 -0.34 0.82 12.34
CA TYR A 19 -1.03 2.09 12.41
C TYR A 19 -2.53 1.93 12.18
N ILE A 20 -2.93 1.38 11.04
CA ILE A 20 -4.34 1.25 10.70
C ILE A 20 -5.04 0.26 11.63
N LYS A 21 -4.38 -0.85 12.02
CA LYS A 21 -4.88 -1.82 13.02
C LYS A 21 -5.27 -1.16 14.33
N ARG A 22 -4.46 -0.22 14.83
CA ARG A 22 -4.76 0.55 16.05
C ARG A 22 -5.87 1.57 15.83
N LYS A 23 -5.95 2.13 14.62
CA LYS A 23 -6.96 3.14 14.26
C LYS A 23 -8.35 2.55 14.03
N LEU A 24 -8.46 1.26 13.72
CA LEU A 24 -9.73 0.55 13.45
C LEU A 24 -10.85 0.84 14.45
N GLN A 25 -10.54 0.94 15.74
CA GLN A 25 -11.52 1.21 16.79
C GLN A 25 -12.24 2.57 16.63
N PHE A 26 -11.67 3.48 15.84
CA PHE A 26 -12.22 4.79 15.54
C PHE A 26 -12.84 4.88 14.13
N ILE A 27 -12.80 3.79 13.36
CA ILE A 27 -13.31 3.74 11.99
C ILE A 27 -14.67 3.03 12.00
N GLY A 28 -15.73 3.81 11.77
CA GLY A 28 -17.10 3.29 11.65
C GLY A 28 -17.25 2.32 10.46
N SER A 29 -18.23 1.41 10.54
CA SER A 29 -18.49 0.39 9.51
C SER A 29 -18.69 0.97 8.11
N ALA A 30 -19.37 2.12 8.00
CA ALA A 30 -19.57 2.82 6.73
C ALA A 30 -18.26 3.24 6.03
N ASN A 31 -17.13 3.29 6.75
CA ASN A 31 -15.84 3.69 6.19
C ASN A 31 -14.95 2.51 5.81
N LYS A 32 -15.48 1.28 5.85
CA LYS A 32 -14.68 0.06 5.68
C LYS A 32 -14.66 -0.47 4.24
N THR A 33 -15.59 -0.06 3.38
CA THR A 33 -15.50 -0.32 1.94
C THR A 33 -14.66 0.77 1.28
N VAL A 34 -13.49 0.39 0.77
CA VAL A 34 -12.42 1.34 0.41
C VAL A 34 -11.80 1.08 -0.96
N ILE A 35 -11.21 2.14 -1.48
CA ILE A 35 -10.30 2.15 -2.62
C ILE A 35 -8.87 2.29 -2.08
N LEU A 36 -7.96 1.45 -2.54
CA LEU A 36 -6.52 1.59 -2.30
C LEU A 36 -5.92 2.49 -3.39
N GLN A 37 -5.29 3.59 -3.01
CA GLN A 37 -4.62 4.53 -3.90
C GLN A 37 -3.12 4.45 -3.68
N ILE A 38 -2.35 4.42 -4.76
CA ILE A 38 -0.90 4.25 -4.75
C ILE A 38 -0.27 5.40 -5.52
N ASP A 39 0.71 6.06 -4.90
CA ASP A 39 1.43 7.17 -5.53
C ASP A 39 2.91 7.16 -5.13
N GLU A 40 3.78 7.57 -6.06
CA GLU A 40 5.23 7.68 -5.86
C GLU A 40 5.64 9.14 -5.78
N MET A 41 6.15 9.54 -4.61
CA MET A 41 6.69 10.89 -4.41
C MET A 41 8.22 10.86 -4.45
N HIS A 42 8.82 11.57 -5.40
CA HIS A 42 10.27 11.76 -5.43
C HIS A 42 10.72 12.67 -4.28
N ILE A 43 11.77 12.25 -3.58
CA ILE A 43 12.37 12.98 -2.46
C ILE A 43 13.85 13.20 -2.70
N LYS A 44 14.43 14.23 -2.08
CA LYS A 44 15.89 14.41 -2.08
C LYS A 44 16.51 13.26 -1.27
N PRO A 45 17.48 12.52 -1.81
CA PRO A 45 18.17 11.48 -1.04
C PRO A 45 19.04 12.12 0.04
N TYR A 46 18.81 11.75 1.30
CA TYR A 46 19.68 12.09 2.41
C TYR A 46 19.54 11.09 3.55
N PHE A 47 20.59 10.97 4.36
CA PHE A 47 20.52 10.31 5.66
C PHE A 47 20.41 11.36 6.75
N ASP A 48 19.61 11.06 7.76
CA ASP A 48 19.56 11.85 8.98
C ASP A 48 19.80 10.95 10.19
N TYR A 49 20.62 11.45 11.11
CA TYR A 49 21.01 10.76 12.33
C TYR A 49 20.60 11.59 13.53
N LYS A 50 19.66 11.07 14.31
CA LYS A 50 19.15 11.74 15.51
C LYS A 50 18.97 10.73 16.62
N GLY A 51 19.65 10.97 17.76
CA GLY A 51 19.47 10.18 18.98
C GLY A 51 19.75 8.69 18.83
N GLY A 52 20.77 8.30 18.05
CA GLY A 52 21.13 6.89 17.85
C GLY A 52 20.36 6.19 16.72
N SER A 53 19.46 6.88 16.02
CA SER A 53 18.68 6.31 14.93
C SER A 53 19.00 6.97 13.59
N ILE A 54 19.19 6.14 12.56
CA ILE A 54 19.34 6.57 11.17
C ILE A 54 17.98 6.50 10.48
N SER A 55 17.61 7.58 9.80
CA SER A 55 16.46 7.69 8.91
C SER A 55 16.90 8.04 7.47
N GLY A 56 16.01 7.81 6.51
CA GLY A 56 16.29 8.03 5.08
C GLY A 56 16.78 6.81 4.31
N LEU A 57 16.92 5.64 4.95
CA LEU A 57 17.24 4.38 4.27
C LEU A 57 16.09 3.91 3.36
N CYS A 58 16.45 3.38 2.19
CA CYS A 58 15.53 2.59 1.38
C CYS A 58 15.11 1.31 2.10
N PHE A 59 13.90 0.85 1.81
CA PHE A 59 13.45 -0.49 2.20
C PHE A 59 14.27 -1.60 1.51
N ASN A 60 14.71 -1.38 0.27
CA ASN A 60 15.25 -2.42 -0.60
C ASN A 60 16.75 -2.29 -0.91
N SER A 61 17.46 -1.39 -0.24
CA SER A 61 18.90 -1.19 -0.41
C SER A 61 19.49 -0.43 0.78
N GLU A 62 20.82 -0.46 0.94
CA GLU A 62 21.51 0.36 1.94
C GLU A 62 21.65 1.84 1.54
N ASN A 63 21.16 2.22 0.35
CA ASN A 63 21.20 3.59 -0.13
C ASN A 63 20.13 4.48 0.53
N ALA A 64 20.32 5.80 0.41
CA ALA A 64 19.28 6.76 0.75
C ALA A 64 18.10 6.64 -0.23
N ALA A 65 16.88 6.75 0.29
CA ALA A 65 15.65 6.73 -0.49
C ALA A 65 15.61 7.92 -1.45
N THR A 66 15.35 7.63 -2.72
CA THR A 66 15.14 8.65 -3.76
C THR A 66 13.65 8.94 -3.91
N SER A 67 12.78 8.05 -3.44
CA SER A 67 11.34 8.17 -3.59
C SER A 67 10.63 7.48 -2.43
N VAL A 68 9.35 7.79 -2.26
CA VAL A 68 8.48 7.20 -1.26
C VAL A 68 7.23 6.72 -1.96
N MET A 69 6.98 5.42 -1.92
CA MET A 69 5.71 4.85 -2.33
C MET A 69 4.72 5.00 -1.19
N THR A 70 3.60 5.65 -1.45
CA THR A 70 2.54 5.88 -0.47
C THR A 70 1.32 5.05 -0.83
N PHE A 71 0.75 4.40 0.17
CA PHE A 71 -0.48 3.64 0.07
C PHE A 71 -1.53 4.36 0.91
N MET A 72 -2.59 4.79 0.25
CA MET A 72 -3.68 5.54 0.85
C MET A 72 -4.98 4.77 0.69
N ILE A 73 -5.89 4.93 1.63
CA ILE A 73 -7.27 4.45 1.47
C ILE A 73 -8.22 5.63 1.36
N SER A 74 -9.27 5.44 0.57
CA SER A 74 -10.44 6.31 0.58
C SER A 74 -11.71 5.49 0.67
N SER A 75 -12.60 5.88 1.58
CA SER A 75 -13.94 5.30 1.68
C SER A 75 -14.76 5.65 0.44
N ILE A 76 -15.56 4.71 -0.04
CA ILE A 76 -16.51 4.99 -1.13
C ILE A 76 -17.82 5.58 -0.61
N LEU A 77 -18.16 5.35 0.66
CA LEU A 77 -19.43 5.77 1.26
C LEU A 77 -19.29 7.06 2.08
N SER A 78 -18.09 7.63 2.19
CA SER A 78 -17.83 8.82 2.98
C SER A 78 -16.59 9.58 2.51
N SER A 79 -16.31 10.73 3.14
CA SER A 79 -15.10 11.52 2.90
C SER A 79 -13.84 10.98 3.61
N TYR A 80 -13.93 9.85 4.32
CA TYR A 80 -12.80 9.30 5.06
C TYR A 80 -11.65 8.92 4.13
N LYS A 81 -10.45 9.41 4.43
CA LYS A 81 -9.19 9.10 3.74
C LYS A 81 -8.06 8.96 4.74
N ASP A 82 -7.07 8.15 4.42
CA ASP A 82 -5.91 7.94 5.29
C ASP A 82 -4.68 7.48 4.52
N VAL A 83 -3.49 7.80 5.02
CA VAL A 83 -2.24 7.17 4.56
C VAL A 83 -1.99 5.97 5.46
N VAL A 84 -1.98 4.78 4.87
CA VAL A 84 -1.99 3.52 5.63
C VAL A 84 -0.66 2.79 5.61
N HIS A 85 0.17 3.06 4.61
CA HIS A 85 1.53 2.54 4.55
C HIS A 85 2.42 3.47 3.74
N ILE A 86 3.68 3.59 4.16
CA ILE A 86 4.68 4.46 3.54
C ILE A 86 5.95 3.66 3.38
N LEU A 87 6.42 3.51 2.14
CA LEU A 87 7.58 2.70 1.79
C LEU A 87 8.64 3.55 1.09
N PRO A 88 9.73 3.93 1.77
CA PRO A 88 10.89 4.57 1.15
C PRO A 88 11.58 3.59 0.19
N ILE A 89 11.83 4.02 -1.04
CA ILE A 89 12.42 3.19 -2.10
C ILE A 89 13.48 3.96 -2.90
N SER A 90 14.37 3.21 -3.56
CA SER A 90 15.23 3.74 -4.63
C SER A 90 14.66 3.41 -6.01
N LYS A 91 14.28 2.14 -6.19
CA LYS A 91 13.58 1.59 -7.35
C LYS A 91 12.68 0.47 -6.87
N ILE A 92 11.55 0.24 -7.51
CA ILE A 92 10.69 -0.90 -7.20
C ILE A 92 10.46 -1.74 -8.46
N THR A 93 10.49 -3.07 -8.31
CA THR A 93 10.14 -3.98 -9.41
C THR A 93 8.62 -4.21 -9.41
N ALA A 94 8.06 -4.53 -10.57
CA ALA A 94 6.63 -4.83 -10.68
C ALA A 94 6.22 -6.03 -9.79
N ASP A 95 7.08 -7.04 -9.63
CA ASP A 95 6.77 -8.21 -8.80
C ASP A 95 6.84 -7.88 -7.30
N ALA A 96 7.76 -7.01 -6.87
CA ALA A 96 7.81 -6.51 -5.50
C ALA A 96 6.59 -5.64 -5.19
N LEU A 97 6.22 -4.74 -6.10
CA LEU A 97 5.02 -3.92 -5.97
C LEU A 97 3.75 -4.77 -5.92
N HIS A 98 3.61 -5.78 -6.80
CA HIS A 98 2.50 -6.72 -6.75
C HIS A 98 2.39 -7.41 -5.38
N THR A 99 3.52 -7.89 -4.85
CA THR A 99 3.57 -8.55 -3.55
C THR A 99 3.07 -7.63 -2.45
N LEU A 100 3.53 -6.36 -2.44
CA LEU A 100 3.08 -5.35 -1.48
C LEU A 100 1.60 -5.03 -1.61
N ILE A 101 1.10 -4.80 -2.83
CA ILE A 101 -0.33 -4.55 -3.07
C ILE A 101 -1.16 -5.72 -2.54
N LYS A 102 -0.77 -6.95 -2.87
CA LYS A 102 -1.46 -8.16 -2.40
C LYS A 102 -1.43 -8.27 -0.88
N GLN A 103 -0.27 -8.05 -0.24
CA GLN A 103 -0.14 -8.06 1.22
C GLN A 103 -1.00 -7.01 1.89
N ILE A 104 -1.06 -5.79 1.34
CA ILE A 104 -1.93 -4.72 1.84
C ILE A 104 -3.38 -5.15 1.70
N VAL A 105 -3.85 -5.53 0.51
CA VAL A 105 -5.26 -5.93 0.29
C VAL A 105 -5.68 -7.06 1.24
N VAL A 106 -4.88 -8.12 1.33
CA VAL A 106 -5.14 -9.24 2.25
C VAL A 106 -5.12 -8.79 3.71
N GLY A 107 -4.14 -7.95 4.09
CA GLY A 107 -4.02 -7.40 5.43
C GLY A 107 -5.22 -6.56 5.84
N PHE A 108 -5.73 -5.73 4.92
CA PHE A 108 -6.92 -4.89 5.11
C PHE A 108 -8.19 -5.71 5.28
N GLU A 109 -8.38 -6.71 4.42
CA GLU A 109 -9.51 -7.63 4.50
C GLU A 109 -9.52 -8.43 5.80
N SER A 110 -8.35 -8.89 6.25
CA SER A 110 -8.22 -9.65 7.51
C SER A 110 -8.64 -8.85 8.75
N ILE A 111 -8.62 -7.52 8.67
CA ILE A 111 -8.98 -6.62 9.78
C ILE A 111 -10.36 -5.95 9.58
N GLY A 112 -11.11 -6.39 8.57
CA GLY A 112 -12.52 -6.04 8.35
C GLY A 112 -12.76 -4.87 7.39
N PHE A 113 -11.76 -4.42 6.63
CA PHE A 113 -12.01 -3.60 5.45
C PHE A 113 -12.46 -4.46 4.27
N GLU A 114 -13.10 -3.82 3.30
CA GLU A 114 -13.43 -4.41 2.01
C GLU A 114 -12.74 -3.56 0.93
N VAL A 115 -11.74 -4.12 0.25
CA VAL A 115 -10.96 -3.38 -0.76
C VAL A 115 -11.50 -3.71 -2.15
N ILE A 116 -12.14 -2.74 -2.79
CA ILE A 116 -12.83 -3.01 -4.07
C ILE A 116 -12.04 -2.58 -5.30
N CYS A 117 -11.11 -1.63 -5.14
CA CYS A 117 -10.42 -1.00 -6.26
C CYS A 117 -9.00 -0.59 -5.88
N VAL A 118 -8.07 -0.74 -6.82
CA VAL A 118 -6.73 -0.16 -6.77
C VAL A 118 -6.63 0.97 -7.79
N ILE A 119 -6.20 2.15 -7.35
CA ILE A 119 -5.92 3.32 -8.20
C ILE A 119 -4.43 3.62 -8.15
N THR A 120 -3.81 3.76 -9.32
CA THR A 120 -2.40 4.18 -9.45
C THR A 120 -2.30 5.35 -10.42
N ASP A 121 -1.09 5.88 -10.63
CA ASP A 121 -0.79 6.67 -11.83
C ASP A 121 -0.62 5.78 -13.07
N ASN A 122 -0.51 6.41 -14.24
CA ASN A 122 -0.30 5.74 -15.53
C ASN A 122 1.19 5.38 -15.76
N ASN A 123 1.80 4.69 -14.80
CA ASN A 123 3.15 4.15 -14.92
C ASN A 123 3.13 2.67 -15.34
N SER A 124 3.99 2.31 -16.29
CA SER A 124 4.17 0.93 -16.77
C SER A 124 4.45 -0.10 -15.66
N ILE A 125 5.12 0.29 -14.58
CA ILE A 125 5.40 -0.59 -13.43
C ILE A 125 4.12 -0.96 -12.70
N ASN A 126 3.20 -0.01 -12.54
CA ASN A 126 1.90 -0.22 -11.88
C ASN A 126 1.02 -1.16 -12.69
N HIS A 127 0.91 -0.92 -13.99
CA HIS A 127 0.24 -1.85 -14.92
C HIS A 127 0.83 -3.26 -14.86
N LYS A 128 2.16 -3.37 -14.87
CA LYS A 128 2.83 -4.67 -14.80
C LYS A 128 2.58 -5.36 -13.46
N ALA A 129 2.59 -4.63 -12.35
CA ALA A 129 2.27 -5.17 -11.02
C ALA A 129 0.81 -5.66 -10.94
N MET A 130 -0.13 -4.88 -11.47
CA MET A 130 -1.54 -5.27 -11.48
C MET A 130 -1.81 -6.46 -12.40
N SER A 131 -1.12 -6.57 -13.53
CA SER A 131 -1.21 -7.74 -14.41
C SER A 131 -0.82 -9.07 -13.74
N ARG A 132 -0.11 -9.04 -12.60
CA ARG A 132 0.23 -10.24 -11.83
C ARG A 132 -0.93 -10.81 -11.00
N PHE A 133 -2.03 -10.06 -10.83
CA PHE A 133 -3.27 -10.60 -10.24
C PHE A 133 -4.08 -11.47 -11.21
N VAL A 134 -3.68 -11.54 -12.49
CA VAL A 134 -4.36 -12.30 -13.54
C VAL A 134 -4.07 -13.80 -13.41
N SER A 135 -5.11 -14.63 -13.44
CA SER A 135 -5.03 -16.05 -13.84
C SER A 135 -5.05 -16.15 -15.37
N PRO A 136 -4.40 -17.14 -16.03
CA PRO A 136 -3.65 -17.04 -17.31
C PRO A 136 -4.40 -16.67 -18.60
N SER A 137 -5.56 -16.04 -18.54
CA SER A 137 -6.34 -15.60 -19.68
C SER A 137 -6.72 -14.13 -19.49
N HIS A 138 -6.41 -13.30 -20.50
CA HIS A 138 -6.72 -11.88 -20.70
C HIS A 138 -5.59 -10.89 -20.33
N SER A 139 -4.89 -10.42 -21.37
CA SER A 139 -4.12 -9.16 -21.32
C SER A 139 -5.11 -7.98 -21.35
N TYR A 140 -4.91 -6.98 -20.49
CA TYR A 140 -5.68 -5.73 -20.42
C TYR A 140 -7.07 -5.81 -19.77
N SER A 141 -7.20 -6.57 -18.67
CA SER A 141 -8.40 -6.51 -17.84
C SER A 141 -8.33 -5.34 -16.85
N ILE A 142 -9.42 -4.57 -16.74
CA ILE A 142 -9.64 -3.60 -15.65
C ILE A 142 -10.22 -4.27 -14.39
N VAL A 143 -10.45 -5.59 -14.45
CA VAL A 143 -11.00 -6.41 -13.38
C VAL A 143 -10.09 -7.61 -13.14
N TYR A 144 -9.61 -7.75 -11.91
CA TYR A 144 -8.77 -8.86 -11.48
C TYR A 144 -9.51 -9.73 -10.45
N SER A 145 -9.06 -10.97 -10.27
CA SER A 145 -9.54 -11.81 -9.18
C SER A 145 -9.10 -11.22 -7.85
N HIS A 146 -10.04 -11.00 -6.93
CA HIS A 146 -9.71 -10.46 -5.62
C HIS A 146 -8.89 -11.49 -4.79
N PRO A 147 -7.78 -11.09 -4.15
CA PRO A 147 -6.81 -12.03 -3.57
C PRO A 147 -7.30 -12.77 -2.31
N VAL A 148 -8.43 -12.36 -1.73
CA VAL A 148 -9.06 -13.00 -0.55
C VAL A 148 -10.31 -13.81 -0.93
N ASP A 149 -10.98 -13.46 -2.02
CA ASP A 149 -12.26 -14.04 -2.43
C ASP A 149 -12.33 -13.99 -3.96
N ASP A 150 -12.10 -15.13 -4.60
CA ASP A 150 -12.01 -15.26 -6.06
C ASP A 150 -13.34 -14.93 -6.79
N LYS A 151 -14.46 -14.88 -6.06
CA LYS A 151 -15.77 -14.49 -6.59
C LYS A 151 -15.97 -12.98 -6.61
N ARG A 152 -15.14 -12.21 -5.90
CA ARG A 152 -15.22 -10.74 -5.90
C ARG A 152 -14.27 -10.15 -6.93
N PRO A 153 -14.70 -9.10 -7.66
CA PRO A 153 -13.81 -8.35 -8.52
C PRO A 153 -12.89 -7.45 -7.69
N LEU A 154 -11.64 -7.34 -8.10
CA LEU A 154 -10.75 -6.24 -7.73
C LEU A 154 -10.59 -5.33 -8.95
N PHE A 155 -11.20 -4.15 -8.90
CA PHE A 155 -11.13 -3.18 -10.00
C PHE A 155 -9.77 -2.47 -10.03
N PHE A 156 -9.35 -2.04 -11.21
CA PHE A 156 -8.13 -1.27 -11.41
C PHE A 156 -8.38 -0.05 -12.28
N LYS A 157 -7.80 1.08 -11.87
CA LYS A 157 -7.80 2.34 -12.60
C LYS A 157 -6.43 3.01 -12.50
N ASP A 158 -5.92 3.45 -13.64
CA ASP A 158 -4.68 4.22 -13.80
C ASP A 158 -4.94 5.71 -14.11
#